data_AF-A0A7Z7IB65-F1
#
_entry.id   AF-A0A7Z7IB65-F1
#
_cell.length_a   1.000
_cell.length_b   1.000
_cell.length_c   1.000
_cell.angle_alpha   90.00
_cell.angle_beta   90.00
_cell.angle_gamma   90.00
#
_symmetry.space_group_name_H-M   'P 1'
#
loop_
_entity.id
_entity.type
_entity.pdbx_description
1 polymer ?
#
loop_
_entity_poly.entity_id
_entity_poly.type
_entity_poly.pdbx_seq_one_letter_code
_entity_poly.pdbx_strand_id
1 'polypeptide(L)'
;MYQIDSSGSVTTQPTPAAAGTPGFFTNGNPATGVAATILDADWFNAVQSELVNVLAAAGLTPTKGTNNQLLAAINTLFASSIATGSNANGWWRKLPNGSIEQWGTGTTASGTAAITFPIPFPSECNGVTPTESNASSWSASNLTVYGTASKSLTGAVINSLTWNGTAFITASGGSFFWRAVGR
;
A
#
# COMPACT_ATOMS: atom_id res chain seq x y z
N MET A 1 -4.95 23.82 -7.11
CA MET A 1 -3.78 24.60 -6.70
C MET A 1 -3.05 25.01 -7.96
N TYR A 2 -2.64 26.27 -8.07
CA TYR A 2 -1.83 26.77 -9.19
C TYR A 2 -0.94 27.88 -8.64
N GLN A 3 0.26 28.04 -9.18
CA GLN A 3 1.16 29.10 -8.73
C GLN A 3 0.59 30.47 -9.11
N ILE A 4 0.84 31.49 -8.28
CA ILE A 4 0.44 32.86 -8.58
C ILE A 4 1.02 33.31 -9.93
N ASP A 5 0.17 33.87 -10.79
CA ASP A 5 0.51 34.29 -12.16
C ASP A 5 0.09 35.74 -12.44
N SER A 6 0.01 36.57 -11.40
CA SER A 6 -0.25 38.00 -11.53
C SER A 6 0.97 38.74 -12.12
N SER A 7 0.74 39.96 -12.61
CA SER A 7 1.76 40.79 -13.30
C SER A 7 3.02 41.12 -12.49
N GLY A 8 3.02 40.90 -11.17
CA GLY A 8 4.17 41.07 -10.27
C GLY A 8 4.85 39.77 -9.84
N SER A 9 4.44 38.61 -10.38
CA SER A 9 5.04 37.31 -10.07
C SER A 9 6.42 37.17 -10.72
N VAL A 10 7.31 36.41 -10.09
CA VAL A 10 8.65 36.07 -10.59
C VAL A 10 8.69 34.60 -11.02
N THR A 11 9.57 34.27 -11.98
CA THR A 11 9.63 32.92 -12.59
C THR A 11 10.40 31.89 -11.77
N THR A 12 11.15 32.33 -10.76
CA THR A 12 11.88 31.46 -9.84
C THR A 12 11.56 31.88 -8.41
N GLN A 13 11.47 30.91 -7.50
CA GLN A 13 11.22 31.22 -6.09
C GLN A 13 12.38 32.07 -5.56
N PRO A 14 12.10 33.26 -5.00
CA PRO A 14 13.12 34.07 -4.34
C PRO A 14 13.77 33.29 -3.19
N THR A 15 15.02 33.61 -2.89
CA THR A 15 15.68 33.05 -1.71
C THR A 15 14.90 33.45 -0.45
N PRO A 16 14.46 32.48 0.37
CA PRO A 16 13.80 32.76 1.65
C PRO A 16 14.65 33.64 2.56
N ALA A 17 13.99 34.39 3.43
CA ALA A 17 14.70 35.16 4.44
C ALA A 17 15.43 34.21 5.42
N ALA A 18 16.47 34.69 6.08
CA ALA A 18 17.15 33.90 7.10
C ALA A 18 16.16 33.53 8.24
N ALA A 19 16.24 32.29 8.72
CA ALA A 19 15.37 31.81 9.79
C ALA A 19 15.52 32.68 11.05
N GLY A 20 14.39 33.20 11.54
CA GLY A 20 14.30 33.89 12.83
C GLY A 20 13.90 32.93 13.97
N THR A 21 13.57 33.52 15.12
CA THR A 21 13.01 32.76 16.26
C THR A 21 11.56 32.37 15.98
N PRO A 22 11.16 31.09 16.11
CA PRO A 22 9.78 30.65 15.91
C PRO A 22 8.77 31.35 16.82
N GLY A 23 7.58 31.65 16.31
CA GLY A 23 6.49 32.32 17.03
C GLY A 23 5.13 32.12 16.36
N PHE A 24 4.10 32.80 16.88
CA PHE A 24 2.72 32.72 16.36
C PHE A 24 2.27 34.05 15.75
N PHE A 25 1.28 33.99 14.87
CA PHE A 25 0.62 35.18 14.31
C PHE A 25 -0.04 36.03 15.40
N THR A 26 0.08 37.35 15.30
CA THR A 26 -0.57 38.30 16.21
C THR A 26 -1.22 39.44 15.42
N ASN A 27 -2.36 39.94 15.89
CA ASN A 27 -2.95 41.18 15.40
C ASN A 27 -2.17 42.43 15.84
N GLY A 28 -1.09 42.24 16.59
CA GLY A 28 -0.37 43.31 17.26
C GLY A 28 -1.21 43.89 18.40
N ASN A 29 -0.65 44.92 19.03
CA ASN A 29 -1.35 45.75 20.00
C ASN A 29 -0.73 47.16 19.96
N PRO A 30 -1.38 48.11 19.26
CA PRO A 30 -0.88 49.49 19.17
C PRO A 30 -0.70 50.17 20.54
N ALA A 31 -1.53 49.85 21.54
CA ALA A 31 -1.44 50.44 22.87
C ALA A 31 -0.17 50.01 23.64
N THR A 32 0.44 48.89 23.26
CA THR A 32 1.70 48.40 23.83
C THR A 32 2.86 48.42 22.83
N GLY A 33 2.65 49.02 21.64
CA GLY A 33 3.66 49.12 20.59
C GLY A 33 3.99 47.81 19.86
N VAL A 34 3.19 46.75 20.03
CA VAL A 34 3.40 45.47 19.33
C VAL A 34 2.84 45.56 17.92
N ALA A 35 3.67 45.36 16.89
CA ALA A 35 3.21 45.34 15.51
C ALA A 35 2.41 44.06 15.19
N ALA A 36 1.47 44.16 14.24
CA ALA A 36 0.79 42.99 13.69
C ALA A 36 1.74 42.15 12.82
N THR A 37 1.49 40.86 12.71
CA THR A 37 2.27 40.00 11.81
C THR A 37 1.99 40.36 10.36
N ILE A 38 3.06 40.49 9.57
CA ILE A 38 2.98 40.69 8.13
C ILE A 38 3.20 39.33 7.47
N LEU A 39 2.24 38.89 6.63
CA LEU A 39 2.43 37.73 5.77
C LEU A 39 3.12 38.20 4.49
N ASP A 40 4.38 37.85 4.34
CA ASP A 40 5.21 38.28 3.22
C ASP A 40 5.25 37.25 2.08
N ALA A 41 5.99 37.58 1.03
CA ALA A 41 6.16 36.69 -0.12
C ALA A 41 6.81 35.35 0.28
N ASP A 42 7.69 35.33 1.28
CA ASP A 42 8.33 34.09 1.74
C ASP A 42 7.28 33.13 2.32
N TRP A 43 6.41 33.63 3.19
CA TRP A 43 5.30 32.85 3.75
C TRP A 43 4.33 32.34 2.66
N PHE A 44 3.89 33.20 1.75
CA PHE A 44 2.96 32.79 0.70
C PHE A 44 3.59 31.81 -0.29
N ASN A 45 4.86 32.00 -0.66
CA ASN A 45 5.58 31.08 -1.52
C ASN A 45 5.81 29.74 -0.83
N ALA A 46 6.12 29.72 0.47
CA ALA A 46 6.25 28.47 1.24
C ALA A 46 4.94 27.67 1.21
N VAL A 47 3.81 28.28 1.59
CA VAL A 47 2.50 27.61 1.56
C VAL A 47 2.13 27.16 0.14
N GLN A 48 2.36 28.01 -0.86
CA GLN A 48 2.09 27.68 -2.25
C GLN A 48 2.92 26.48 -2.72
N SER A 49 4.22 26.50 -2.47
CA SER A 49 5.15 25.45 -2.87
C SER A 49 4.83 24.13 -2.17
N GLU A 50 4.52 24.12 -0.88
CA GLU A 50 4.08 22.92 -0.16
C GLU A 50 2.85 22.27 -0.83
N LEU A 51 1.82 23.07 -1.15
CA LEU A 51 0.62 22.56 -1.80
C LEU A 51 0.87 22.08 -3.24
N VAL A 52 1.72 22.78 -4.00
CA VAL A 52 2.11 22.36 -5.37
C VAL A 52 2.96 21.09 -5.33
N ASN A 53 3.83 20.94 -4.33
CA ASN A 53 4.65 19.74 -4.15
C ASN A 53 3.80 18.51 -3.86
N VAL A 54 2.68 18.64 -3.15
CA VAL A 54 1.72 17.52 -2.97
C VAL A 54 1.14 17.06 -4.30
N LEU A 55 0.77 17.99 -5.19
CA LEU A 55 0.32 17.65 -6.55
C LEU A 55 1.43 16.95 -7.35
N ALA A 56 2.66 17.48 -7.29
CA ALA A 56 3.80 16.90 -7.99
C ALA A 56 4.11 15.47 -7.50
N ALA A 57 4.06 15.23 -6.18
CA ALA A 57 4.24 13.90 -5.60
C ALA A 57 3.16 12.90 -6.07
N ALA A 58 1.96 13.39 -6.36
CA ALA A 58 0.87 12.60 -6.94
C ALA A 58 0.97 12.46 -8.48
N GLY A 59 2.00 13.00 -9.12
CA GLY A 59 2.14 13.00 -10.58
C GLY A 59 1.15 13.93 -11.30
N LEU A 60 0.57 14.90 -10.60
CA LEU A 60 -0.41 15.84 -11.15
C LEU A 60 0.24 17.17 -11.53
N THR A 61 -0.07 17.67 -12.72
CA THR A 61 0.33 19.01 -13.16
C THR A 61 -0.68 20.07 -12.70
N PRO A 62 -0.26 21.13 -11.99
CA PRO A 62 -1.14 22.22 -11.59
C PRO A 62 -1.90 22.83 -12.78
N THR A 63 -3.22 22.89 -12.68
CA THR A 63 -4.11 23.44 -13.72
C THR A 63 -4.96 24.57 -13.14
N LYS A 64 -4.90 25.75 -13.77
CA LYS A 64 -5.67 26.92 -13.32
C LYS A 64 -7.17 26.70 -13.52
N GLY A 65 -7.98 27.15 -12.57
CA GLY A 65 -9.45 26.96 -12.58
C GLY A 65 -9.93 25.63 -12.00
N THR A 66 -9.04 24.67 -11.76
CA THR A 66 -9.40 23.38 -11.15
C THR A 66 -9.24 23.45 -9.62
N ASN A 67 -10.37 23.51 -8.89
CA ASN A 67 -10.38 23.73 -7.44
C ASN A 67 -10.41 22.44 -6.58
N ASN A 68 -10.21 21.27 -7.18
CA ASN A 68 -10.19 19.98 -6.48
C ASN A 68 -8.85 19.23 -6.58
N GLN A 69 -7.79 19.86 -7.09
CA GLN A 69 -6.52 19.18 -7.39
C GLN A 69 -5.79 18.67 -6.15
N LEU A 70 -5.88 19.40 -5.01
CA LEU A 70 -5.27 18.94 -3.77
C LEU A 70 -5.97 17.67 -3.26
N LEU A 71 -7.30 17.64 -3.34
CA LEU A 71 -8.09 16.45 -3.03
C LEU A 71 -7.73 15.29 -3.97
N ALA A 72 -7.62 15.54 -5.27
CA ALA A 72 -7.21 14.53 -6.24
C ALA A 72 -5.80 13.99 -5.93
N ALA A 73 -4.84 14.86 -5.61
CA ALA A 73 -3.48 14.48 -5.25
C ALA A 73 -3.46 13.57 -4.01
N ILE A 74 -4.18 13.97 -2.95
CA ILE A 74 -4.29 13.20 -1.71
C ILE A 74 -4.86 11.81 -2.00
N ASN A 75 -5.94 11.71 -2.76
CA ASN A 75 -6.55 10.41 -3.12
C ASN A 75 -5.56 9.52 -3.90
N THR A 76 -4.81 10.08 -4.86
CA THR A 76 -3.79 9.36 -5.62
C THR A 76 -2.65 8.85 -4.73
N LEU A 77 -2.16 9.68 -3.80
CA LEU A 77 -1.09 9.31 -2.88
C LEU A 77 -1.52 8.17 -1.95
N PHE A 78 -2.76 8.20 -1.44
CA PHE A 78 -3.30 7.09 -0.66
C PHE A 78 -3.46 5.81 -1.48
N ALA A 79 -3.93 5.88 -2.73
CA ALA A 79 -4.02 4.70 -3.58
C ALA A 79 -2.63 4.10 -3.89
N SER A 80 -1.64 4.97 -4.17
CA SER A 80 -0.26 4.57 -4.49
C SER A 80 0.51 4.01 -3.30
N SER A 81 0.01 4.23 -2.07
CA SER A 81 0.62 3.71 -0.85
C SER A 81 0.55 2.18 -0.74
N ILE A 82 -0.26 1.54 -1.58
CA ILE A 82 -0.33 0.07 -1.71
C ILE A 82 0.56 -0.36 -2.89
N ALA A 83 1.73 -0.91 -2.59
CA ALA A 83 2.57 -1.51 -3.63
C ALA A 83 2.03 -2.89 -4.01
N THR A 84 1.92 -3.19 -5.30
CA THR A 84 1.47 -4.51 -5.79
C THR A 84 2.44 -5.08 -6.82
N GLY A 85 2.40 -6.39 -7.03
CA GLY A 85 3.19 -7.02 -8.08
C GLY A 85 2.86 -8.50 -8.24
N SER A 86 3.50 -9.13 -9.24
CA SER A 86 3.36 -10.55 -9.51
C SER A 86 4.62 -11.14 -10.12
N ASN A 87 4.75 -12.46 -10.01
CA ASN A 87 5.71 -13.26 -10.74
C ASN A 87 5.14 -14.68 -10.93
N ALA A 88 5.97 -15.62 -11.40
CA ALA A 88 5.54 -17.00 -11.63
C ALA A 88 4.96 -17.71 -10.38
N ASN A 89 5.30 -17.23 -9.17
CA ASN A 89 4.84 -17.82 -7.91
C ASN A 89 3.52 -17.21 -7.41
N GLY A 90 2.96 -16.19 -8.08
CA GLY A 90 1.69 -15.57 -7.72
C GLY A 90 1.76 -14.04 -7.64
N TRP A 91 0.93 -13.48 -6.77
CA TRP A 91 0.71 -12.04 -6.63
C TRP A 91 0.91 -11.60 -5.19
N TRP A 92 1.20 -10.31 -5.01
CA TRP A 92 1.37 -9.72 -3.70
C TRP A 92 0.88 -8.28 -3.66
N ARG A 93 0.56 -7.83 -2.46
CA ARG A 93 0.40 -6.41 -2.11
C ARG A 93 1.06 -6.10 -0.77
N LYS A 94 1.72 -4.96 -0.67
CA LYS A 94 2.27 -4.39 0.56
C LYS A 94 1.43 -3.18 0.95
N LEU A 95 1.05 -3.12 2.22
CA LEU A 95 0.26 -2.06 2.80
C LEU A 95 1.18 -1.02 3.49
N PRO A 96 0.74 0.24 3.66
CA PRO A 96 1.56 1.30 4.26
C PRO A 96 2.00 1.02 5.71
N ASN A 97 1.23 0.19 6.43
CA ASN A 97 1.56 -0.24 7.78
C ASN A 97 2.65 -1.33 7.83
N GLY A 98 3.24 -1.68 6.68
CA GLY A 98 4.28 -2.70 6.55
C GLY A 98 3.75 -4.13 6.43
N SER A 99 2.44 -4.37 6.56
CA SER A 99 1.91 -5.72 6.34
C SER A 99 1.92 -6.07 4.85
N ILE A 100 2.14 -7.34 4.57
CA ILE A 100 2.24 -7.90 3.24
C ILE A 100 1.20 -9.02 3.13
N GLU A 101 0.50 -9.04 2.02
CA GLU A 101 -0.38 -10.13 1.64
C GLU A 101 0.09 -10.70 0.31
N GLN A 102 0.15 -12.03 0.23
CA GLN A 102 0.55 -12.76 -0.96
C GLN A 102 -0.45 -13.86 -1.26
N TRP A 103 -0.66 -14.18 -2.53
CA TRP A 103 -1.56 -15.26 -2.92
C TRP A 103 -1.14 -15.90 -4.22
N GLY A 104 -1.59 -17.13 -4.43
CA GLY A 104 -1.30 -17.90 -5.62
C GLY A 104 -2.09 -19.20 -5.63
N THR A 105 -1.68 -20.09 -6.53
CA THR A 105 -2.23 -21.45 -6.62
C THR A 105 -1.13 -22.48 -6.43
N GLY A 106 -1.52 -23.73 -6.24
CA GLY A 106 -0.62 -24.86 -6.21
C GLY A 106 -1.37 -26.16 -6.43
N THR A 107 -0.61 -27.22 -6.62
CA THR A 107 -1.16 -28.58 -6.75
C THR A 107 -0.37 -29.51 -5.85
N THR A 108 -1.07 -30.27 -5.03
CA THR A 108 -0.46 -31.30 -4.19
C THR A 108 -0.10 -32.53 -5.00
N ALA A 109 1.07 -33.10 -4.74
CA ALA A 109 1.51 -34.39 -5.24
C ALA A 109 1.75 -35.30 -4.03
N SER A 110 1.12 -36.47 -4.03
CA SER A 110 1.19 -37.41 -2.90
C SER A 110 0.91 -36.76 -1.53
N GLY A 111 -0.11 -35.90 -1.47
CA GLY A 111 -0.60 -35.26 -0.25
C GLY A 111 0.19 -34.03 0.20
N THR A 112 1.14 -33.52 -0.59
CA THR A 112 1.94 -32.35 -0.21
C THR A 112 2.28 -31.42 -1.37
N ALA A 113 2.49 -30.14 -1.09
CA ALA A 113 2.99 -29.13 -2.01
C ALA A 113 3.87 -28.13 -1.26
N ALA A 114 5.10 -27.93 -1.73
CA ALA A 114 5.90 -26.78 -1.34
C ALA A 114 5.52 -25.58 -2.22
N ILE A 115 5.09 -24.49 -1.60
CA ILE A 115 4.82 -23.23 -2.29
C ILE A 115 5.92 -22.22 -1.95
N THR A 116 6.36 -21.50 -2.97
CA THR A 116 7.27 -20.36 -2.83
C THR A 116 6.44 -19.09 -2.88
N PHE A 117 6.71 -18.13 -1.99
CA PHE A 117 6.04 -16.83 -2.06
C PHE A 117 6.64 -15.97 -3.19
N PRO A 118 5.84 -15.12 -3.85
CA PRO A 118 6.35 -14.16 -4.83
C PRO A 118 7.49 -13.29 -4.32
N ILE A 119 7.41 -12.85 -3.06
CA ILE A 119 8.45 -12.11 -2.37
C ILE A 119 8.65 -12.68 -0.95
N PRO A 120 9.84 -12.55 -0.35
CA PRO A 120 10.03 -12.91 1.05
C PRO A 120 9.24 -11.95 1.96
N PHE A 121 8.67 -12.47 3.04
CA PHE A 121 8.29 -11.65 4.19
C PHE A 121 9.57 -11.22 4.93
N PRO A 122 9.81 -9.91 5.12
CA PRO A 122 11.04 -9.42 5.75
C PRO A 122 11.33 -9.94 7.16
N SER A 123 10.30 -10.19 7.97
CA SER A 123 10.45 -10.49 9.40
C SER A 123 9.60 -11.66 9.88
N GLU A 124 8.39 -11.81 9.35
CA GLU A 124 7.45 -12.81 9.86
C GLU A 124 6.43 -13.23 8.79
N CYS A 125 6.19 -14.54 8.67
CA CYS A 125 4.99 -15.07 8.03
C CYS A 125 3.96 -15.39 9.14
N ASN A 126 2.95 -14.54 9.30
CA ASN A 126 1.95 -14.69 10.36
C ASN A 126 1.01 -15.87 10.10
N GLY A 127 0.61 -16.08 8.85
CA GLY A 127 -0.30 -17.17 8.50
C GLY A 127 -0.35 -17.47 7.01
N VAL A 128 -0.69 -18.72 6.69
CA VAL A 128 -0.95 -19.20 5.33
C VAL A 128 -2.22 -20.03 5.38
N THR A 129 -3.17 -19.72 4.51
CA THR A 129 -4.46 -20.39 4.42
C THR A 129 -4.63 -20.94 3.01
N PRO A 130 -4.55 -22.27 2.82
CA PRO A 130 -4.95 -22.92 1.59
C PRO A 130 -6.48 -23.07 1.58
N THR A 131 -7.05 -22.97 0.39
CA THR A 131 -8.46 -23.24 0.12
C THR A 131 -8.54 -24.05 -1.16
N GLU A 132 -9.49 -24.97 -1.22
CA GLU A 132 -9.71 -25.76 -2.42
C GLU A 132 -9.95 -24.86 -3.65
N SER A 133 -9.40 -25.26 -4.81
CA SER A 133 -9.60 -24.56 -6.08
C SER A 133 -9.94 -25.56 -7.16
N ASN A 134 -11.10 -25.38 -7.80
CA ASN A 134 -11.70 -26.33 -8.75
C ASN A 134 -12.19 -27.65 -8.11
N ALA A 135 -13.00 -27.55 -7.06
CA ALA A 135 -13.66 -28.66 -6.37
C ALA A 135 -14.73 -29.40 -7.21
N SER A 136 -14.40 -29.87 -8.42
CA SER A 136 -15.34 -30.67 -9.22
C SER A 136 -15.62 -31.99 -8.50
N SER A 137 -16.90 -32.34 -8.32
CA SER A 137 -17.34 -33.62 -7.75
C SER A 137 -17.17 -33.81 -6.24
N TRP A 138 -17.06 -32.71 -5.47
CA TRP A 138 -17.19 -32.80 -4.02
C TRP A 138 -18.54 -33.42 -3.62
N SER A 139 -18.50 -34.44 -2.77
CA SER A 139 -19.66 -35.13 -2.22
C SER A 139 -19.31 -35.68 -0.83
N ALA A 140 -20.30 -36.19 -0.11
CA ALA A 140 -20.06 -36.86 1.18
C ALA A 140 -19.08 -38.05 1.07
N SER A 141 -18.90 -38.60 -0.13
CA SER A 141 -17.98 -39.72 -0.42
C SER A 141 -16.72 -39.30 -1.17
N ASN A 142 -16.52 -38.01 -1.45
CA ASN A 142 -15.34 -37.51 -2.15
C ASN A 142 -15.11 -36.04 -1.81
N LEU A 143 -14.17 -35.74 -0.92
CA LEU A 143 -13.78 -34.35 -0.63
C LEU A 143 -12.30 -34.27 -0.29
N THR A 144 -11.68 -33.14 -0.57
CA THR A 144 -10.27 -32.88 -0.24
C THR A 144 -10.17 -31.82 0.84
N VAL A 145 -9.38 -32.08 1.88
CA VAL A 145 -9.05 -31.07 2.89
C VAL A 145 -7.60 -30.66 2.74
N TYR A 146 -7.34 -29.37 2.97
CA TYR A 146 -5.99 -28.80 2.93
C TYR A 146 -5.63 -28.21 4.27
N GLY A 147 -4.33 -28.21 4.58
CA GLY A 147 -3.78 -27.54 5.74
C GLY A 147 -2.36 -27.07 5.49
N THR A 148 -1.98 -25.97 6.13
CA THR A 148 -0.58 -25.51 6.14
C THR A 148 0.20 -26.34 7.15
N ALA A 149 1.11 -27.18 6.67
CA ALA A 149 1.96 -28.03 7.51
C ALA A 149 3.13 -27.25 8.13
N SER A 150 3.72 -26.33 7.36
CA SER A 150 4.77 -25.45 7.84
C SER A 150 4.78 -24.14 7.06
N LYS A 151 5.37 -23.08 7.65
CA LYS A 151 5.54 -21.76 7.02
C LYS A 151 6.92 -21.21 7.34
N SER A 152 7.43 -20.39 6.43
CA SER A 152 8.73 -19.70 6.52
C SER A 152 8.60 -18.30 5.94
N LEU A 153 9.68 -17.53 5.90
CA LEU A 153 9.67 -16.20 5.28
C LEU A 153 9.51 -16.24 3.75
N THR A 154 9.88 -17.35 3.11
CA THR A 154 9.97 -17.45 1.64
C THR A 154 8.93 -18.40 1.03
N GLY A 155 8.16 -19.10 1.86
CA GLY A 155 7.21 -20.10 1.38
C GLY A 155 6.56 -20.90 2.50
N ALA A 156 5.80 -21.91 2.12
CA ALA A 156 5.10 -22.80 3.03
C ALA A 156 4.95 -24.21 2.44
N VAL A 157 4.64 -25.18 3.29
CA VAL A 157 4.26 -26.52 2.86
C VAL A 157 2.77 -26.70 3.13
N ILE A 158 2.02 -27.04 2.08
CA ILE A 158 0.61 -27.36 2.15
C ILE A 158 0.47 -28.87 2.08
N ASN A 159 -0.30 -29.45 2.99
CA ASN A 159 -0.68 -30.85 2.94
C ASN A 159 -2.15 -30.98 2.52
N SER A 160 -2.46 -32.10 1.89
CA SER A 160 -3.82 -32.48 1.54
C SER A 160 -4.10 -33.94 1.90
N LEU A 161 -5.35 -34.20 2.25
CA LEU A 161 -5.91 -35.54 2.35
C LEU A 161 -7.25 -35.54 1.61
N THR A 162 -7.57 -36.65 0.96
CA THR A 162 -8.88 -36.84 0.32
C THR A 162 -9.63 -37.95 1.02
N TRP A 163 -10.88 -37.68 1.36
CA TRP A 163 -11.83 -38.69 1.76
C TRP A 163 -12.34 -39.38 0.50
N ASN A 164 -12.23 -40.71 0.42
CA ASN A 164 -12.69 -41.49 -0.74
C ASN A 164 -14.03 -42.22 -0.49
N GLY A 165 -14.75 -41.85 0.58
CA GLY A 165 -15.99 -42.50 0.99
C GLY A 165 -15.80 -43.53 2.11
N THR A 166 -14.58 -43.97 2.39
CA THR A 166 -14.29 -44.97 3.44
C THR A 166 -13.15 -44.58 4.37
N ALA A 167 -12.14 -43.87 3.87
CA ALA A 167 -11.01 -43.39 4.66
C ALA A 167 -10.43 -42.09 4.09
N PHE A 168 -9.65 -41.39 4.91
CA PHE A 168 -8.75 -40.35 4.40
C PHE A 168 -7.49 -41.00 3.82
N ILE A 169 -7.18 -40.64 2.59
CA ILE A 169 -6.01 -41.12 1.85
C ILE A 169 -5.18 -39.92 1.37
N THR A 170 -3.90 -40.15 1.09
CA THR A 170 -3.06 -39.15 0.41
C THR A 170 -3.54 -38.97 -1.02
N ALA A 171 -3.89 -37.74 -1.40
CA ALA A 171 -4.31 -37.44 -2.75
C ALA A 171 -3.19 -36.82 -3.58
N SER A 172 -3.24 -37.07 -4.88
CA SER A 172 -2.36 -36.42 -5.85
C SER A 172 -3.21 -35.66 -6.85
N GLY A 173 -2.75 -34.48 -7.27
CA GLY A 173 -3.48 -33.61 -8.19
C GLY A 173 -4.48 -32.66 -7.54
N GLY A 174 -4.55 -32.61 -6.20
CA GLY A 174 -5.43 -31.67 -5.49
C GLY A 174 -4.97 -30.22 -5.69
N SER A 175 -5.77 -29.43 -6.40
CA SER A 175 -5.48 -28.05 -6.76
C SER A 175 -6.02 -27.08 -5.72
N PHE A 176 -5.21 -26.15 -5.25
CA PHE A 176 -5.61 -25.21 -4.22
C PHE A 176 -5.23 -23.78 -4.59
N PHE A 177 -5.99 -22.84 -4.06
CA PHE A 177 -5.60 -21.45 -3.92
C PHE A 177 -4.99 -21.26 -2.53
N TRP A 178 -4.04 -20.37 -2.36
CA TRP A 178 -3.48 -20.03 -1.06
C TRP A 178 -3.37 -18.54 -0.88
N ARG A 179 -3.52 -18.10 0.38
CA ARG A 179 -3.32 -16.71 0.81
C ARG A 179 -2.40 -16.69 2.02
N ALA A 180 -1.38 -15.86 1.99
CA ALA A 180 -0.42 -15.67 3.05
C ALA A 180 -0.41 -14.22 3.51
N VAL A 181 -0.24 -14.01 4.82
CA VAL A 181 -0.10 -12.68 5.44
C VAL A 181 1.14 -12.66 6.34
N GLY A 182 1.82 -11.53 6.36
CA GLY A 182 3.08 -11.37 7.07
C GLY A 182 3.59 -9.93 7.02
N ARG A 183 4.86 -9.73 7.38
CA ARG A 183 5.57 -8.44 7.36
C ARG A 183 7.08 -8.62 7.34
#